data_AF-L5KU02-F1
#
_entry.id   AF-L5KU02-F1
#
_cell.length_a   1.000
_cell.length_b   1.000
_cell.length_c   1.000
_cell.angle_alpha   90.00
_cell.angle_beta   90.00
_cell.angle_gamma   90.00
#
_symmetry.space_group_name_H-M   'P 1'
#
loop_
_entity.id
_entity.type
_entity.pdbx_description
1 polymer ?
#
loop_
_entity_poly.entity_id
_entity_poly.type
_entity_poly.pdbx_seq_one_letter_code
_entity_poly.pdbx_strand_id
1 'polypeptide(L)'
;MALPSRGNLQPLLSADWATFAVGPGHGIQLPSGRLLVPAYTYRVDRRECFGKVCRTSPHAFAFYSDDHGQTWHHGGLVPNLRSGECQLAVVDGGQAGSVLYCNARSPLGSRVQAVSEDEGASFLPGELVPALAETARGCQGSIVGFPAPPTSQLPDEGWSVGSRKVPIFSSLCPGVQEPPEEGVGDTQGGGVLGGTEGCGSSPGDPGPGPGLSGNMAFLGPPAASSQSPTWLLYSHPTGRRARLHMGVRLSRSPLDPNSWTEPWVIYEGPSGYSDLASIGPTPQGALTFACLYESGAKVSYEEIAFCLFSLQETLRQLRPGPEPSPGGKSGERCRPS
;
A
#
# COMPACT_ATOMS: atom_id res chain seq x y z
N MET A 1 -43.40 22.15 18.39
CA MET A 1 -42.05 21.57 18.51
C MET A 1 -42.05 20.35 17.60
N ALA A 2 -41.57 20.51 16.37
CA ALA A 2 -41.60 19.46 15.36
C ALA A 2 -40.44 18.48 15.60
N LEU A 3 -40.75 17.18 15.59
CA LEU A 3 -39.76 16.11 15.65
C LEU A 3 -38.81 16.22 14.44
N PRO A 4 -37.49 16.05 14.62
CA PRO A 4 -36.58 16.09 13.48
C PRO A 4 -36.88 14.91 12.55
N SER A 5 -37.01 15.21 11.26
CA SER A 5 -37.18 14.26 10.17
C SER A 5 -36.06 13.24 10.17
N ARG A 6 -36.42 11.96 10.01
CA ARG A 6 -35.49 10.85 9.71
C ARG A 6 -34.62 11.24 8.51
N GLY A 7 -33.40 11.69 8.77
CA GLY A 7 -32.39 11.88 7.74
C GLY A 7 -32.13 10.54 7.04
N ASN A 8 -32.09 10.60 5.72
CA ASN A 8 -31.72 9.51 4.81
C ASN A 8 -30.44 8.81 5.30
N LEU A 9 -30.57 7.67 5.96
CA LEU A 9 -29.51 6.68 6.04
C LEU A 9 -29.44 6.02 4.66
N GLN A 10 -28.57 6.54 3.78
CA GLN A 10 -28.13 5.75 2.64
C GLN A 10 -27.51 4.45 3.21
N PRO A 11 -27.87 3.26 2.70
CA PRO A 11 -27.26 2.03 3.21
C PRO A 11 -25.74 2.09 3.01
N LEU A 12 -25.00 2.08 4.12
CA LEU A 12 -23.52 2.02 4.14
C LEU A 12 -22.95 0.78 3.45
N LEU A 13 -23.80 -0.19 3.11
CA LEU A 13 -23.43 -1.45 2.48
C LEU A 13 -24.23 -1.57 1.18
N SER A 14 -23.51 -1.61 0.05
CA SER A 14 -24.09 -1.93 -1.24
C SER A 14 -24.86 -3.25 -1.14
N ALA A 15 -26.03 -3.34 -1.78
CA ALA A 15 -26.89 -4.53 -1.76
C ALA A 15 -26.22 -5.80 -2.31
N ASP A 16 -24.99 -5.69 -2.85
CA ASP A 16 -24.22 -6.75 -3.51
C ASP A 16 -23.22 -7.48 -2.60
N TRP A 17 -23.25 -7.28 -1.29
CA TRP A 17 -22.34 -7.97 -0.35
C TRP A 17 -23.06 -9.09 0.39
N ALA A 18 -22.52 -10.31 0.35
CA ALA A 18 -23.06 -11.44 1.11
C ALA A 18 -22.65 -11.39 2.59
N THR A 19 -21.41 -10.95 2.85
CA THR A 19 -20.86 -10.69 4.18
C THR A 19 -19.59 -9.84 4.04
N PHE A 20 -19.11 -9.26 5.14
CA PHE A 20 -17.84 -8.55 5.19
C PHE A 20 -17.22 -8.72 6.59
N ALA A 21 -15.92 -8.43 6.70
CA ALA A 21 -15.22 -8.30 7.97
C ALA A 21 -14.09 -7.26 7.85
N VAL A 22 -13.65 -6.74 8.99
CA VAL A 22 -12.50 -5.83 9.10
C VAL A 22 -11.24 -6.59 9.48
N GLY A 23 -10.09 -6.11 8.99
CA GLY A 23 -8.75 -6.65 9.21
C GLY A 23 -8.69 -8.18 9.02
N PRO A 24 -8.31 -8.95 10.06
CA PRO A 24 -7.98 -8.49 11.42
C PRO A 24 -6.57 -7.90 11.57
N GLY A 25 -6.31 -7.30 12.75
CA GLY A 25 -5.07 -6.62 13.16
C GLY A 25 -5.20 -5.10 13.17
N HIS A 26 -4.09 -4.37 13.06
CA HIS A 26 -4.11 -2.91 13.15
C HIS A 26 -4.69 -2.19 11.92
N GLY A 27 -5.28 -1.01 12.15
CA GLY A 27 -5.54 0.02 11.13
C GLY A 27 -4.43 1.06 11.11
N ILE A 28 -4.49 2.02 10.19
CA ILE A 28 -3.47 3.07 10.07
C ILE A 28 -4.10 4.47 10.04
N GLN A 29 -3.32 5.47 10.43
CA GLN A 29 -3.64 6.88 10.22
C GLN A 29 -2.62 7.47 9.24
N LEU A 30 -3.13 8.12 8.19
CA LEU A 30 -2.28 8.77 7.18
C LEU A 30 -1.76 10.13 7.67
N PRO A 31 -0.68 10.65 7.08
CA PRO A 31 -0.23 12.02 7.33
C PRO A 31 -1.29 13.09 7.05
N SER A 32 -2.25 12.82 6.15
CA SER A 32 -3.41 13.66 5.88
C SER A 32 -4.40 13.75 7.05
N GLY A 33 -4.25 12.89 8.06
CA GLY A 33 -5.17 12.76 9.20
C GLY A 33 -6.24 11.68 9.00
N ARG A 34 -6.45 11.22 7.75
CA ARG A 34 -7.39 10.15 7.40
C ARG A 34 -7.11 8.87 8.18
N LEU A 35 -8.15 8.31 8.77
CA LEU A 35 -8.13 6.99 9.41
C LEU A 35 -8.50 5.93 8.39
N LEU A 36 -7.79 4.80 8.39
CA LEU A 36 -8.04 3.66 7.51
C LEU A 36 -8.19 2.38 8.32
N VAL A 37 -9.26 1.64 8.04
CA VAL A 37 -9.52 0.31 8.58
C VAL A 37 -9.56 -0.69 7.42
N PRO A 38 -8.56 -1.59 7.29
CA PRO A 38 -8.59 -2.63 6.26
C PRO A 38 -9.82 -3.50 6.42
N ALA A 39 -10.38 -3.97 5.31
CA ALA A 39 -11.56 -4.82 5.30
C ALA A 39 -11.61 -5.70 4.06
N TYR A 40 -12.52 -6.66 4.06
CA TYR A 40 -12.85 -7.43 2.86
C TYR A 40 -14.32 -7.80 2.86
N THR A 41 -14.86 -8.01 1.68
CA THR A 41 -16.25 -8.44 1.47
C THR A 41 -16.32 -9.63 0.54
N TYR A 42 -17.36 -10.45 0.69
CA TYR A 42 -17.78 -11.40 -0.32
C TYR A 42 -18.82 -10.75 -1.23
N ARG A 43 -18.36 -10.23 -2.37
CA ARG A 43 -19.23 -9.66 -3.41
C ARG A 43 -20.04 -10.77 -4.06
N VAL A 44 -21.33 -10.53 -4.27
CA VAL A 44 -22.24 -11.43 -4.98
C VAL A 44 -22.06 -11.22 -6.49
N ASP A 45 -21.36 -12.14 -7.16
CA ASP A 45 -21.09 -12.09 -8.60
C ASP A 45 -22.30 -12.53 -9.44
N ARG A 46 -23.13 -13.41 -8.88
CA ARG A 46 -24.35 -13.93 -9.51
C ARG A 46 -25.37 -14.23 -8.41
N ARG A 47 -26.63 -13.82 -8.62
CA ARG A 47 -27.76 -14.07 -7.71
C ARG A 47 -28.68 -15.16 -8.28
N GLU A 48 -28.98 -16.17 -7.46
CA GLU A 48 -30.18 -17.00 -7.59
C GLU A 48 -30.52 -17.65 -6.23
N CYS A 49 -31.52 -17.12 -5.55
CA CYS A 49 -32.03 -17.61 -4.26
C CYS A 49 -33.39 -18.30 -4.47
N PHE A 50 -33.65 -19.44 -3.82
CA PHE A 50 -34.83 -20.31 -4.04
C PHE A 50 -34.86 -21.05 -5.40
N GLY A 51 -33.69 -21.45 -5.89
CA GLY A 51 -33.52 -22.26 -7.11
C GLY A 51 -32.04 -22.51 -7.48
N LYS A 52 -31.14 -21.64 -6.98
CA LYS A 52 -29.65 -21.66 -6.96
C LYS A 52 -28.98 -21.48 -8.33
N VAL A 53 -28.09 -20.50 -8.53
CA VAL A 53 -26.75 -20.35 -7.92
C VAL A 53 -26.41 -18.93 -7.42
N CYS A 54 -26.06 -18.80 -6.13
CA CYS A 54 -25.34 -17.64 -5.57
C CYS A 54 -23.82 -17.88 -5.64
N ARG A 55 -23.10 -17.10 -6.45
CA ARG A 55 -21.63 -17.14 -6.53
C ARG A 55 -21.07 -15.87 -5.88
N THR A 56 -20.10 -16.05 -4.99
CA THR A 56 -19.43 -14.93 -4.32
C THR A 56 -17.93 -14.96 -4.50
N SER A 57 -17.32 -13.79 -4.64
CA SER A 57 -15.88 -13.57 -4.71
C SER A 57 -15.42 -12.68 -3.55
N PRO A 58 -14.36 -13.05 -2.80
CA PRO A 58 -13.82 -12.16 -1.78
C PRO A 58 -12.97 -11.07 -2.44
N HIS A 59 -13.16 -9.83 -1.99
CA HIS A 59 -12.34 -8.69 -2.37
C HIS A 59 -11.98 -7.82 -1.16
N ALA A 60 -10.69 -7.52 -1.01
CA ALA A 60 -10.18 -6.58 -0.04
C ALA A 60 -10.54 -5.13 -0.40
N PHE A 61 -10.67 -4.26 0.59
CA PHE A 61 -10.87 -2.83 0.48
C PHE A 61 -10.47 -2.15 1.80
N ALA A 62 -10.75 -0.86 1.95
CA ALA A 62 -10.59 -0.15 3.22
C ALA A 62 -11.83 0.68 3.54
N PHE A 63 -12.23 0.72 4.81
CA PHE A 63 -13.04 1.83 5.31
C PHE A 63 -12.12 3.01 5.63
N TYR A 64 -12.60 4.23 5.41
CA TYR A 64 -11.85 5.44 5.75
C TYR A 64 -12.73 6.50 6.40
N SER A 65 -12.11 7.36 7.19
CA SER A 65 -12.74 8.51 7.85
C SER A 65 -11.80 9.72 7.79
N ASP A 66 -12.35 10.85 7.34
CA ASP A 66 -11.64 12.13 7.20
C ASP A 66 -11.95 13.12 8.33
N ASP A 67 -12.83 12.74 9.25
CA ASP A 67 -13.35 13.60 10.33
C ASP A 67 -13.10 13.00 11.71
N HIS A 68 -11.98 12.28 11.86
CA HIS A 68 -11.54 11.63 13.09
C HIS A 68 -12.51 10.56 13.62
N GLY A 69 -13.15 9.81 12.71
CA GLY A 69 -13.99 8.66 13.03
C GLY A 69 -15.46 9.00 13.27
N GLN A 70 -15.90 10.25 13.00
CA GLN A 70 -17.29 10.65 13.15
C GLN A 70 -18.16 10.07 12.02
N THR A 71 -17.67 10.10 10.79
CA THR A 71 -18.28 9.45 9.63
C THR A 71 -17.29 8.54 8.92
N TRP A 72 -17.82 7.52 8.26
CA TRP A 72 -17.04 6.49 7.59
C TRP A 72 -17.55 6.25 6.18
N HIS A 73 -16.62 6.06 5.27
CA HIS A 73 -16.84 5.69 3.88
C HIS A 73 -16.11 4.37 3.60
N HIS A 74 -16.50 3.66 2.54
CA HIS A 74 -15.73 2.52 2.03
C HIS A 74 -15.08 2.86 0.69
N GLY A 75 -13.84 2.42 0.51
CA GLY A 75 -13.14 2.50 -0.77
C GLY A 75 -13.68 1.51 -1.80
N GLY A 76 -13.09 1.57 -2.99
CA GLY A 76 -13.25 0.57 -4.04
C GLY A 76 -12.67 -0.78 -3.63
N LEU A 77 -13.25 -1.85 -4.17
CA LEU A 77 -12.73 -3.20 -4.01
C LEU A 77 -11.45 -3.37 -4.82
N VAL A 78 -10.45 -4.08 -4.29
CA VAL A 78 -9.29 -4.54 -5.08
C VAL A 78 -9.82 -5.32 -6.29
N PRO A 79 -9.57 -4.85 -7.52
CA PRO A 79 -10.14 -5.48 -8.70
C PRO A 79 -9.42 -6.79 -9.02
N ASN A 80 -9.85 -7.46 -10.10
CA ASN A 80 -9.25 -8.63 -10.80
C ASN A 80 -8.91 -9.92 -10.00
N LEU A 81 -8.41 -9.86 -8.78
CA LEU A 81 -7.99 -11.02 -7.98
C LEU A 81 -8.84 -11.18 -6.72
N ARG A 82 -9.08 -12.46 -6.37
CA ARG A 82 -9.74 -12.83 -5.12
C ARG A 82 -8.82 -12.50 -3.95
N SER A 83 -9.26 -11.60 -3.09
CA SER A 83 -8.51 -11.07 -1.96
C SER A 83 -9.38 -11.03 -0.70
N GLY A 84 -8.88 -11.55 0.42
CA GLY A 84 -9.59 -11.60 1.70
C GLY A 84 -8.97 -10.65 2.72
N GLU A 85 -8.85 -11.13 3.97
CA GLU A 85 -8.20 -10.45 5.09
C GLU A 85 -6.92 -9.73 4.66
N CYS A 86 -6.80 -8.45 4.99
CA CYS A 86 -5.70 -7.60 4.55
C CYS A 86 -5.21 -6.65 5.63
N GLN A 87 -4.02 -6.10 5.42
CA GLN A 87 -3.50 -4.95 6.15
C GLN A 87 -2.89 -3.94 5.18
N LEU A 88 -2.74 -2.71 5.67
CA LEU A 88 -2.32 -1.55 4.88
C LEU A 88 -1.04 -0.96 5.44
N ALA A 89 -0.18 -0.45 4.56
CA ALA A 89 0.98 0.34 4.93
C ALA A 89 1.15 1.51 3.96
N VAL A 90 1.60 2.66 4.45
CA VAL A 90 2.02 3.77 3.57
C VAL A 90 3.42 3.45 3.05
N VAL A 91 3.63 3.60 1.75
CA VAL A 91 4.94 3.46 1.11
C VAL A 91 5.27 4.76 0.40
N ASP A 92 6.34 5.41 0.83
CA ASP A 92 6.87 6.58 0.13
C ASP A 92 7.58 6.16 -1.17
N GLY A 93 7.00 6.55 -2.32
CA GLY A 93 7.56 6.36 -3.67
C GLY A 93 8.58 7.44 -4.07
N GLY A 94 8.98 8.32 -3.14
CA GLY A 94 9.91 9.41 -3.38
C GLY A 94 9.29 10.47 -4.29
N GLN A 95 9.87 10.66 -5.47
CA GLN A 95 9.40 11.68 -6.42
C GLN A 95 7.99 11.39 -6.97
N ALA A 96 7.54 10.13 -6.90
CA ALA A 96 6.20 9.72 -7.33
C ALA A 96 5.11 9.97 -6.26
N GLY A 97 5.49 10.45 -5.07
CA GLY A 97 4.59 10.59 -3.93
C GLY A 97 4.39 9.29 -3.15
N SER A 98 3.70 9.38 -2.03
CA SER A 98 3.35 8.23 -1.19
C SER A 98 2.11 7.52 -1.70
N VAL A 99 2.14 6.19 -1.65
CA VAL A 99 1.02 5.32 -2.02
C VAL A 99 0.60 4.46 -0.84
N LEU A 100 -0.66 4.05 -0.84
CA LEU A 100 -1.19 3.09 0.12
C LEU A 100 -1.01 1.67 -0.43
N TYR A 101 -0.18 0.88 0.24
CA TYR A 101 0.09 -0.52 -0.08
C TYR A 101 -0.90 -1.43 0.68
N CYS A 102 -1.60 -2.31 -0.03
CA CYS A 102 -2.49 -3.32 0.53
C CYS A 102 -1.88 -4.71 0.36
N ASN A 103 -1.73 -5.45 1.47
CA ASN A 103 -1.29 -6.84 1.48
C ASN A 103 -2.47 -7.74 1.88
N ALA A 104 -3.00 -8.52 0.94
CA ALA A 104 -4.21 -9.31 1.15
C ALA A 104 -3.97 -10.82 1.07
N ARG A 105 -4.67 -11.55 1.95
CA ARG A 105 -4.78 -13.00 1.93
C ARG A 105 -5.42 -13.45 0.62
N SER A 106 -4.94 -14.55 0.06
CA SER A 106 -5.43 -15.05 -1.22
C SER A 106 -5.52 -16.57 -1.29
N PRO A 107 -6.53 -17.13 -1.99
CA PRO A 107 -6.58 -18.56 -2.29
C PRO A 107 -5.68 -18.96 -3.47
N LEU A 108 -4.90 -18.03 -4.05
CA LEU A 108 -4.12 -18.24 -5.28
C LEU A 108 -2.67 -18.70 -5.03
N GLY A 109 -2.34 -19.08 -3.79
CA GLY A 109 -1.02 -19.62 -3.41
C GLY A 109 0.06 -18.57 -3.12
N SER A 110 -0.24 -17.29 -3.30
CA SER A 110 0.63 -16.16 -2.91
C SER A 110 -0.23 -14.97 -2.49
N ARG A 111 0.34 -14.08 -1.68
CA ARG A 111 -0.32 -12.83 -1.28
C ARG A 111 -0.69 -12.01 -2.51
N VAL A 112 -1.83 -11.32 -2.42
CA VAL A 112 -2.22 -10.30 -3.39
C VAL A 112 -1.73 -8.96 -2.85
N GLN A 113 -0.94 -8.25 -3.65
CA GLN A 113 -0.56 -6.86 -3.43
C GLN A 113 -1.42 -5.97 -4.31
N ALA A 114 -1.95 -4.89 -3.74
CA ALA A 114 -2.59 -3.83 -4.51
C ALA A 114 -2.13 -2.46 -3.99
N VAL A 115 -2.19 -1.45 -4.84
CA VAL A 115 -1.75 -0.09 -4.51
C VAL A 115 -2.92 0.87 -4.72
N SER A 116 -3.02 1.87 -3.85
CA SER A 116 -3.94 2.99 -3.98
C SER A 116 -3.15 4.30 -3.99
N GLU A 117 -3.43 5.12 -4.99
CA GLU A 117 -2.82 6.46 -5.18
C GLU A 117 -3.72 7.57 -4.60
N ASP A 118 -4.91 7.22 -4.13
CA ASP A 118 -5.96 8.12 -3.66
C ASP A 118 -6.37 7.83 -2.19
N GLU A 119 -5.37 7.44 -1.38
CA GLU A 119 -5.51 7.25 0.07
C GLU A 119 -6.63 6.26 0.46
N GLY A 120 -6.77 5.17 -0.31
CA GLY A 120 -7.71 4.08 -0.06
C GLY A 120 -9.10 4.27 -0.67
N ALA A 121 -9.34 5.33 -1.43
CA ALA A 121 -10.62 5.54 -2.11
C ALA A 121 -10.82 4.54 -3.27
N SER A 122 -9.75 4.16 -3.97
CA SER A 122 -9.74 3.10 -4.98
C SER A 122 -8.41 2.33 -4.99
N PHE A 123 -8.42 1.10 -5.51
CA PHE A 123 -7.21 0.29 -5.65
C PHE A 123 -6.98 -0.06 -7.12
N LEU A 124 -5.71 0.01 -7.55
CA LEU A 124 -5.26 -0.51 -8.83
C LEU A 124 -5.39 -2.04 -8.88
N PRO A 125 -5.38 -2.65 -10.08
CA PRO A 125 -5.36 -4.11 -10.23
C PRO A 125 -4.32 -4.79 -9.34
N GLY A 126 -4.76 -5.82 -8.61
CA GLY A 126 -3.89 -6.57 -7.73
C GLY A 126 -2.92 -7.47 -8.50
N GLU A 127 -1.76 -7.68 -7.92
CA GLU A 127 -0.69 -8.55 -8.41
C GLU A 127 -0.39 -9.66 -7.38
N LEU A 128 -0.02 -10.84 -7.86
CA LEU A 128 0.49 -11.91 -6.98
C LEU A 128 1.96 -11.65 -6.67
N VAL A 129 2.35 -11.83 -5.41
CA VAL A 129 3.75 -11.66 -4.96
C VAL A 129 4.36 -13.03 -4.66
N PRO A 130 5.09 -13.68 -5.58
CA PRO A 130 5.55 -15.07 -5.41
C PRO A 130 6.47 -15.28 -4.19
N ALA A 131 7.23 -14.25 -3.81
CA ALA A 131 8.09 -14.26 -2.63
C ALA A 131 7.29 -14.34 -1.31
N LEU A 132 6.03 -13.91 -1.33
CA LEU A 132 5.09 -14.00 -0.21
C LEU A 132 4.11 -15.15 -0.45
N ALA A 133 4.60 -16.38 -0.33
CA ALA A 133 3.79 -17.57 -0.50
C ALA A 133 2.69 -17.69 0.58
N GLU A 134 1.51 -18.15 0.18
CA GLU A 134 0.41 -18.48 1.09
C GLU A 134 0.56 -19.89 1.68
N THR A 135 -0.13 -20.12 2.79
CA THR A 135 -0.35 -21.48 3.33
C THR A 135 -1.46 -22.19 2.54
N ALA A 136 -1.66 -23.50 2.71
CA ALA A 136 -2.60 -24.31 1.92
C ALA A 136 -3.99 -23.71 1.63
N ARG A 137 -4.62 -23.04 2.61
CA ARG A 137 -5.94 -22.36 2.44
C ARG A 137 -5.86 -20.84 2.65
N GLY A 138 -4.65 -20.32 2.62
CA GLY A 138 -4.30 -18.97 3.03
C GLY A 138 -4.33 -18.75 4.55
N CYS A 139 -3.61 -17.75 5.00
CA CYS A 139 -3.59 -17.27 6.38
C CYS A 139 -3.64 -15.74 6.41
N GLN A 140 -4.11 -15.15 7.51
CA GLN A 140 -3.87 -13.73 7.73
C GLN A 140 -2.35 -13.52 7.96
N GLY A 141 -1.87 -12.33 7.61
CA GLY A 141 -0.50 -11.89 7.88
C GLY A 141 -0.51 -10.40 8.14
N SER A 142 0.55 -9.89 8.75
CA SER A 142 0.65 -8.49 9.13
C SER A 142 1.77 -7.77 8.41
N ILE A 143 1.55 -6.49 8.09
CA ILE A 143 2.52 -5.63 7.41
C ILE A 143 2.62 -4.28 8.10
N VAL A 144 3.84 -3.77 8.28
CA VAL A 144 4.09 -2.41 8.78
C VAL A 144 5.12 -1.71 7.89
N GLY A 145 4.89 -0.43 7.64
CA GLY A 145 5.86 0.44 6.97
C GLY A 145 6.64 1.27 7.97
N PHE A 146 7.94 1.48 7.69
CA PHE A 146 8.80 2.33 8.49
C PHE A 146 9.86 3.03 7.62
N PRO A 147 10.32 4.24 7.98
CA PRO A 147 11.37 4.92 7.22
C PRO A 147 12.67 4.11 7.22
N ALA A 148 13.32 3.98 6.06
CA ALA A 148 14.61 3.33 5.97
C ALA A 148 15.63 4.03 6.91
N PRO A 149 16.43 3.26 7.66
CA PRO A 149 17.47 3.83 8.50
C PRO A 149 18.52 4.52 7.62
N PRO A 150 19.19 5.57 8.12
CA PRO A 150 20.30 6.19 7.41
C PRO A 150 21.38 5.15 7.07
N THR A 151 22.05 5.31 5.93
CA THR A 151 23.08 4.37 5.45
C THR A 151 24.19 4.12 6.48
N SER A 152 24.49 5.10 7.34
CA SER A 152 25.47 4.99 8.44
C SER A 152 25.08 4.03 9.56
N GLN A 153 23.80 3.68 9.68
CA GLN A 153 23.27 2.74 10.67
C GLN A 153 23.07 1.32 10.12
N LEU A 154 23.26 1.14 8.81
CA LEU A 154 23.25 -0.18 8.21
C LEU A 154 24.60 -0.87 8.47
N PRO A 155 24.61 -2.14 8.92
CA PRO A 155 25.85 -2.87 9.04
C PRO A 155 26.48 -3.00 7.64
N ASP A 156 27.82 -2.91 7.54
CA ASP A 156 28.55 -2.93 6.26
C ASP A 156 28.17 -4.19 5.47
N GLU A 157 27.51 -4.01 4.33
CA GLU A 157 27.04 -5.08 3.45
C GLU A 157 28.04 -5.15 2.31
N GLY A 158 28.97 -6.11 2.36
CA GLY A 158 29.98 -6.37 1.31
C GLY A 158 29.40 -6.90 0.00
N TRP A 159 28.21 -6.44 -0.42
CA TRP A 159 27.57 -6.82 -1.67
C TRP A 159 27.94 -5.82 -2.77
N SER A 160 28.83 -6.24 -3.68
CA SER A 160 29.04 -5.51 -4.93
C SER A 160 27.78 -5.65 -5.80
N VAL A 161 26.87 -4.66 -5.74
CA VAL A 161 25.80 -4.51 -6.72
C VAL A 161 26.45 -4.07 -8.03
N GLY A 162 26.57 -4.99 -8.99
CA GLY A 162 26.84 -4.64 -10.38
C GLY A 162 25.71 -3.74 -10.90
N SER A 163 26.06 -2.57 -11.42
CA SER A 163 25.16 -1.60 -12.03
C SER A 163 24.23 -2.26 -13.05
N ARG A 164 22.99 -2.57 -12.65
CA ARG A 164 21.91 -2.85 -13.60
C ARG A 164 21.07 -1.59 -13.74
N LYS A 165 21.00 -1.09 -14.97
CA LYS A 165 20.28 0.11 -15.36
C LYS A 165 18.82 0.03 -14.90
N VAL A 166 18.38 1.05 -14.19
CA VAL A 166 16.96 1.34 -13.95
C VAL A 166 16.29 1.53 -15.32
N PRO A 167 15.15 0.88 -15.63
CA PRO A 167 14.39 1.22 -16.81
C PRO A 167 13.76 2.60 -16.58
N ILE A 168 14.17 3.57 -17.39
CA ILE A 168 13.50 4.87 -17.48
C ILE A 168 12.16 4.60 -18.16
N PHE A 169 11.05 4.77 -17.43
CA PHE A 169 9.73 4.89 -18.05
C PHE A 169 9.69 6.22 -18.80
N SER A 170 9.81 6.17 -20.13
CA SER A 170 9.57 7.33 -20.99
C SER A 170 8.05 7.58 -21.04
N SER A 171 7.62 8.68 -20.42
CA SER A 171 6.30 9.26 -20.62
C SER A 171 6.14 9.65 -22.09
N LEU A 172 5.36 8.87 -22.83
CA LEU A 172 4.84 9.28 -24.13
C LEU A 172 3.41 9.79 -23.90
N CYS A 173 3.28 11.10 -23.74
CA CYS A 173 2.03 11.80 -24.01
C CYS A 173 1.80 11.78 -25.54
N PRO A 174 0.63 11.37 -26.04
CA PRO A 174 0.29 11.63 -27.44
C PRO A 174 -0.12 13.10 -27.57
N GLY A 175 0.82 13.92 -28.04
CA GLY A 175 0.53 15.22 -28.63
C GLY A 175 -0.06 15.04 -30.02
N VAL A 176 -1.12 15.80 -30.28
CA VAL A 176 -1.82 16.01 -31.56
C VAL A 176 -0.87 16.02 -32.76
N GLN A 177 -1.15 15.20 -33.78
CA GLN A 177 -0.63 15.39 -35.14
C GLN A 177 -1.76 15.21 -36.17
N GLU A 178 -1.94 16.29 -36.93
CA GLU A 178 -2.71 16.41 -38.18
C GLU A 178 -2.21 15.43 -39.27
N PRO A 179 -3.06 15.06 -40.25
CA PRO A 179 -2.77 14.01 -41.22
C PRO A 179 -1.99 14.52 -42.46
N PRO A 180 -1.19 13.68 -43.13
CA PRO A 180 -0.61 14.01 -44.43
C PRO A 180 -1.47 13.54 -45.61
N GLU A 181 -1.42 14.33 -46.69
CA GLU A 181 -2.08 14.13 -47.98
C GLU A 181 -1.57 12.92 -48.77
N GLU A 182 -2.49 12.23 -49.47
CA GLU A 182 -2.25 11.64 -50.79
C GLU A 182 -3.47 11.90 -51.68
N GLY A 183 -3.21 12.30 -52.94
CA GLY A 183 -4.21 12.85 -53.84
C GLY A 183 -4.72 11.91 -54.95
N VAL A 184 -5.55 12.56 -55.79
CA VAL A 184 -6.07 12.22 -57.12
C VAL A 184 -7.50 11.66 -57.17
N GLY A 185 -8.40 12.50 -57.71
CA GLY A 185 -9.79 12.16 -58.06
C GLY A 185 -10.64 13.37 -58.47
N ASP A 186 -10.31 13.97 -59.62
CA ASP A 186 -11.21 14.57 -60.64
C ASP A 186 -12.53 15.32 -60.32
N THR A 187 -12.56 16.56 -60.86
CA THR A 187 -13.66 17.33 -61.50
C THR A 187 -14.62 18.26 -60.73
N GLN A 188 -14.62 19.51 -61.22
CA GLN A 188 -15.73 20.47 -61.41
C GLN A 188 -16.28 21.33 -60.24
N GLY A 189 -16.02 22.65 -60.33
CA GLY A 189 -17.09 23.67 -60.29
C GLY A 189 -17.10 24.75 -59.18
N GLY A 190 -16.56 25.94 -59.48
CA GLY A 190 -17.23 27.24 -59.32
C GLY A 190 -17.24 28.03 -57.98
N GLY A 191 -16.81 29.31 -58.05
CA GLY A 191 -17.31 30.47 -57.25
C GLY A 191 -16.56 30.80 -55.93
N VAL A 192 -15.74 31.85 -55.76
CA VAL A 192 -15.93 33.34 -55.77
C VAL A 192 -16.29 33.96 -54.38
N LEU A 193 -15.39 34.85 -53.91
CA LEU A 193 -15.49 35.99 -52.92
C LEU A 193 -15.77 35.66 -51.43
N GLY A 194 -15.21 36.32 -50.40
CA GLY A 194 -14.45 37.56 -50.19
C GLY A 194 -14.89 38.19 -48.85
N GLY A 195 -14.00 38.83 -48.06
CA GLY A 195 -14.44 39.67 -46.92
C GLY A 195 -13.47 39.83 -45.73
N THR A 196 -12.89 41.02 -45.61
CA THR A 196 -11.97 41.60 -44.60
C THR A 196 -12.73 42.32 -43.45
N GLU A 197 -12.14 42.45 -42.24
CA GLU A 197 -11.79 43.70 -41.48
C GLU A 197 -12.31 43.53 -40.03
N GLY A 198 -11.78 44.11 -38.94
CA GLY A 198 -10.76 45.14 -38.72
C GLY A 198 -10.54 45.37 -37.21
N CYS A 199 -9.48 46.11 -36.88
CA CYS A 199 -8.90 46.36 -35.55
C CYS A 199 -9.28 47.76 -35.01
N GLY A 200 -9.18 48.03 -33.71
CA GLY A 200 -9.37 49.37 -33.13
C GLY A 200 -8.80 49.56 -31.71
N SER A 201 -8.12 50.69 -31.49
CA SER A 201 -7.08 50.97 -30.48
C SER A 201 -7.52 51.89 -29.31
N SER A 202 -6.70 51.91 -28.24
CA SER A 202 -6.71 52.78 -27.01
C SER A 202 -6.63 54.30 -27.28
N PRO A 203 -6.63 55.22 -26.25
CA PRO A 203 -5.43 55.52 -25.42
C PRO A 203 -5.63 56.19 -24.02
N GLY A 204 -4.55 56.34 -23.23
CA GLY A 204 -4.33 57.50 -22.33
C GLY A 204 -3.83 57.24 -20.90
N ASP A 205 -2.63 57.73 -20.58
CA ASP A 205 -1.93 57.73 -19.27
C ASP A 205 -1.42 59.17 -18.96
N PRO A 206 -1.20 59.58 -17.68
CA PRO A 206 0.11 60.18 -17.34
C PRO A 206 0.62 60.02 -15.88
N GLY A 207 1.88 59.56 -15.73
CA GLY A 207 2.98 60.21 -14.94
C GLY A 207 3.06 60.13 -13.39
N PRO A 208 4.28 60.23 -12.77
CA PRO A 208 4.65 59.46 -11.55
C PRO A 208 4.99 60.27 -10.27
N GLY A 209 5.00 59.59 -9.11
CA GLY A 209 5.53 60.07 -7.81
C GLY A 209 5.55 58.97 -6.71
N PRO A 210 6.42 59.07 -5.66
CA PRO A 210 7.16 57.92 -5.12
C PRO A 210 6.66 57.38 -3.76
N GLY A 211 6.95 56.11 -3.43
CA GLY A 211 6.85 55.63 -2.05
C GLY A 211 6.87 54.12 -1.81
N LEU A 212 7.99 53.66 -1.24
CA LEU A 212 8.08 52.65 -0.17
C LEU A 212 7.78 51.16 -0.48
N SER A 213 8.89 50.41 -0.58
CA SER A 213 9.24 49.29 0.31
C SER A 213 8.29 48.07 0.36
N GLY A 214 8.72 46.98 -0.28
CA GLY A 214 8.27 45.64 0.04
C GLY A 214 8.71 44.60 -0.98
N ASN A 215 9.98 44.17 -0.93
CA ASN A 215 10.40 42.94 -1.61
C ASN A 215 9.64 41.76 -1.00
N MET A 216 8.51 41.36 -1.57
CA MET A 216 8.04 39.98 -1.43
C MET A 216 8.97 39.11 -2.25
N ALA A 217 10.01 38.60 -1.60
CA ALA A 217 10.68 37.41 -2.07
C ALA A 217 9.60 36.31 -2.16
N PHE A 218 9.25 35.92 -3.38
CA PHE A 218 8.55 34.67 -3.62
C PHE A 218 9.45 33.56 -3.06
N LEU A 219 9.08 33.07 -1.87
CA LEU A 219 9.58 31.80 -1.37
C LEU A 219 9.15 30.77 -2.40
N GLY A 220 10.14 30.22 -3.12
CA GLY A 220 9.93 29.06 -3.98
C GLY A 220 9.26 27.92 -3.21
N PRO A 221 8.74 26.92 -3.92
CA PRO A 221 8.08 25.78 -3.28
C PRO A 221 9.01 25.19 -2.21
N PRO A 222 8.47 24.75 -1.06
CA PRO A 222 9.30 24.20 0.00
C PRO A 222 10.11 23.06 -0.59
N ALA A 223 11.42 23.08 -0.33
CA ALA A 223 12.32 22.03 -0.76
C ALA A 223 11.70 20.68 -0.41
N ALA A 224 11.56 19.81 -1.41
CA ALA A 224 11.06 18.46 -1.24
C ALA A 224 11.79 17.84 -0.04
N SER A 225 11.05 17.57 1.03
CA SER A 225 11.60 16.90 2.20
C SER A 225 12.25 15.61 1.70
N SER A 226 13.56 15.46 1.89
CA SER A 226 14.30 14.23 1.59
C SER A 226 13.83 13.14 2.55
N GLN A 227 12.62 12.64 2.36
CA GLN A 227 12.09 11.54 3.14
C GLN A 227 12.84 10.27 2.76
N SER A 228 13.32 9.56 3.77
CA SER A 228 13.93 8.26 3.57
C SER A 228 12.91 7.34 2.91
N PRO A 229 13.31 6.51 1.92
CA PRO A 229 12.38 5.57 1.31
C PRO A 229 11.78 4.67 2.38
N THR A 230 10.54 4.22 2.18
CA THR A 230 9.89 3.34 3.15
C THR A 230 10.33 1.89 2.95
N TRP A 231 10.65 1.21 4.04
CA TRP A 231 10.83 -0.25 4.07
C TRP A 231 9.57 -0.89 4.66
N LEU A 232 9.26 -2.11 4.22
CA LEU A 232 8.15 -2.89 4.76
C LEU A 232 8.66 -4.12 5.52
N LEU A 233 8.05 -4.38 6.66
CA LEU A 233 8.20 -5.61 7.42
C LEU A 233 6.90 -6.41 7.32
N TYR A 234 6.99 -7.71 7.10
CA TYR A 234 5.83 -8.60 6.96
C TYR A 234 5.98 -9.86 7.81
N SER A 235 4.97 -10.19 8.62
CA SER A 235 4.90 -11.43 9.41
C SER A 235 3.81 -12.37 8.90
N HIS A 236 4.17 -13.63 8.71
CA HIS A 236 3.27 -14.69 8.25
C HIS A 236 3.91 -16.07 8.37
N PRO A 237 3.12 -17.15 8.56
CA PRO A 237 3.64 -18.52 8.53
C PRO A 237 4.42 -18.84 7.24
N THR A 238 5.56 -19.53 7.33
CA THR A 238 6.41 -19.83 6.15
C THR A 238 6.07 -21.17 5.50
N GLY A 239 5.33 -22.04 6.20
CA GLY A 239 4.90 -23.34 5.70
C GLY A 239 3.93 -23.25 4.50
N ARG A 240 4.32 -23.79 3.35
CA ARG A 240 3.46 -23.80 2.14
C ARG A 240 2.21 -24.68 2.27
N ARG A 241 2.31 -25.78 3.03
CA ARG A 241 1.23 -26.79 3.14
C ARG A 241 0.39 -26.65 4.41
N ALA A 242 0.87 -25.91 5.40
CA ALA A 242 0.21 -25.75 6.68
C ALA A 242 0.68 -24.46 7.36
N ARG A 243 -0.13 -23.95 8.28
CA ARG A 243 0.15 -22.80 9.13
C ARG A 243 1.24 -23.15 10.14
N LEU A 244 2.49 -23.10 9.69
CA LEU A 244 3.69 -23.49 10.42
C LEU A 244 4.78 -22.43 10.23
N HIS A 245 5.58 -22.29 11.28
CA HIS A 245 6.77 -21.45 11.40
C HIS A 245 6.48 -19.97 11.18
N MET A 246 6.32 -19.19 12.25
CA MET A 246 6.08 -17.75 12.12
C MET A 246 7.36 -17.10 11.62
N GLY A 247 7.28 -16.49 10.43
CA GLY A 247 8.42 -15.85 9.78
C GLY A 247 8.22 -14.36 9.60
N VAL A 248 9.33 -13.64 9.62
CA VAL A 248 9.41 -12.20 9.34
C VAL A 248 10.21 -12.00 8.07
N ARG A 249 9.68 -11.22 7.13
CA ARG A 249 10.34 -10.82 5.87
C ARG A 249 10.49 -9.32 5.82
N LEU A 250 11.55 -8.87 5.15
CA LEU A 250 11.84 -7.46 4.92
C LEU A 250 11.79 -7.17 3.42
N SER A 251 11.24 -6.02 3.05
CA SER A 251 11.44 -5.42 1.74
C SER A 251 12.07 -4.04 1.88
N ARG A 252 13.18 -3.83 1.17
CA ARG A 252 13.87 -2.53 1.08
C ARG A 252 13.38 -1.67 -0.09
N SER A 253 12.60 -2.26 -1.00
CA SER A 253 12.03 -1.63 -2.19
C SER A 253 10.61 -2.14 -2.43
N PRO A 254 9.62 -1.76 -1.59
CA PRO A 254 8.32 -2.45 -1.50
C PRO A 254 7.49 -2.50 -2.78
N LEU A 255 7.69 -1.56 -3.69
CA LEU A 255 7.00 -1.53 -4.98
C LEU A 255 7.58 -2.51 -6.02
N ASP A 256 8.74 -3.11 -5.74
CA ASP A 256 9.24 -4.27 -6.51
C ASP A 256 8.81 -5.56 -5.80
N PRO A 257 7.91 -6.37 -6.39
CA PRO A 257 7.47 -7.64 -5.80
C PRO A 257 8.59 -8.65 -5.53
N ASN A 258 9.77 -8.49 -6.14
CA ASN A 258 10.92 -9.37 -5.96
C ASN A 258 11.89 -8.90 -4.86
N SER A 259 11.61 -7.76 -4.22
CA SER A 259 12.48 -7.16 -3.20
C SER A 259 12.39 -7.82 -1.82
N TRP A 260 11.44 -8.74 -1.63
CA TRP A 260 11.23 -9.45 -0.38
C TRP A 260 12.34 -10.44 -0.11
N THR A 261 12.86 -10.41 1.12
CA THR A 261 13.88 -11.35 1.57
C THR A 261 13.30 -12.74 1.87
N GLU A 262 14.18 -13.73 2.02
CA GLU A 262 13.84 -14.98 2.69
C GLU A 262 13.34 -14.70 4.12
N PRO A 263 12.44 -15.55 4.66
CA PRO A 263 11.89 -15.33 5.98
C PRO A 263 12.91 -15.68 7.07
N TRP A 264 13.08 -14.79 8.02
CA TRP A 264 13.64 -15.14 9.31
C TRP A 264 12.56 -15.74 10.20
N VAL A 265 12.71 -17.02 10.56
CA VAL A 265 11.75 -17.72 11.43
C VAL A 265 11.95 -17.28 12.88
N ILE A 266 10.94 -16.63 13.44
CA ILE A 266 10.91 -16.18 14.84
C ILE A 266 10.29 -17.23 15.77
N TYR A 267 9.54 -18.19 15.24
CA TYR A 267 8.97 -19.29 15.99
C TYR A 267 8.84 -20.54 15.13
N GLU A 268 9.33 -21.67 15.64
CA GLU A 268 9.25 -22.98 15.01
C GLU A 268 8.01 -23.74 15.52
N GLY A 269 7.08 -24.08 14.62
CA GLY A 269 5.88 -24.87 14.97
C GLY A 269 4.56 -24.28 14.46
N PRO A 270 3.41 -24.85 14.91
CA PRO A 270 2.08 -24.34 14.61
C PRO A 270 1.95 -22.85 14.91
N SER A 271 1.68 -22.05 13.87
CA SER A 271 1.55 -20.60 13.99
C SER A 271 0.56 -20.05 12.97
N GLY A 272 -0.26 -19.10 13.39
CA GLY A 272 -1.41 -18.61 12.66
C GLY A 272 -1.34 -17.12 12.37
N TYR A 273 -2.37 -16.41 12.81
CA TYR A 273 -2.52 -14.98 12.57
C TYR A 273 -1.42 -14.21 13.30
N SER A 274 -1.09 -13.01 12.81
CA SER A 274 -0.12 -12.13 13.46
C SER A 274 -0.49 -10.66 13.34
N ASP A 275 0.07 -9.82 14.21
CA ASP A 275 -0.01 -8.37 14.12
C ASP A 275 1.33 -7.74 14.56
N LEU A 276 1.89 -6.92 13.68
CA LEU A 276 3.14 -6.19 13.89
C LEU A 276 2.86 -4.78 14.39
N ALA A 277 3.76 -4.27 15.22
CA ALA A 277 3.79 -2.87 15.62
C ALA A 277 5.23 -2.35 15.60
N SER A 278 5.43 -1.14 15.09
CA SER A 278 6.67 -0.41 15.30
C SER A 278 6.65 0.22 16.69
N ILE A 279 7.64 -0.10 17.53
CA ILE A 279 7.74 0.43 18.90
C ILE A 279 8.58 1.72 18.93
N GLY A 280 9.36 1.96 17.88
CA GLY A 280 10.31 3.07 17.80
C GLY A 280 11.74 2.65 18.14
N PRO A 281 12.67 3.61 18.19
CA PRO A 281 14.08 3.35 18.46
C PRO A 281 14.31 3.01 19.94
N THR A 282 15.23 2.07 20.21
CA THR A 282 15.79 1.87 21.55
C THR A 282 16.58 3.11 21.99
N PRO A 283 16.97 3.24 23.28
CA PRO A 283 17.91 4.28 23.70
C PRO A 283 19.24 4.28 22.92
N GLN A 284 19.61 3.14 22.33
CA GLN A 284 20.80 2.98 21.48
C GLN A 284 20.52 3.32 20.00
N GLY A 285 19.32 3.78 19.66
CA GLY A 285 18.92 4.21 18.32
C GLY A 285 18.44 3.08 17.39
N ALA A 286 18.36 1.83 17.86
CA ALA A 286 17.96 0.71 17.03
C ALA A 286 16.43 0.63 16.90
N LEU A 287 15.91 0.67 15.67
CA LEU A 287 14.47 0.49 15.41
C LEU A 287 14.00 -0.88 15.90
N THR A 288 12.92 -0.90 16.66
CA THR A 288 12.36 -2.10 17.30
C THR A 288 10.92 -2.34 16.86
N PHE A 289 10.58 -3.62 16.71
CA PHE A 289 9.27 -4.11 16.32
C PHE A 289 8.78 -5.14 17.34
N ALA A 290 7.46 -5.12 17.58
CA ALA A 290 6.76 -6.16 18.30
C ALA A 290 5.89 -6.94 17.33
N CYS A 291 5.74 -8.24 17.57
CA CYS A 291 4.86 -9.14 16.85
C CYS A 291 4.03 -9.93 17.85
N LEU A 292 2.71 -9.80 17.77
CA LEU A 292 1.78 -10.73 18.41
C LEU A 292 1.38 -11.79 17.39
N TYR A 293 1.33 -13.06 17.77
CA TYR A 293 0.89 -14.12 16.86
C TYR A 293 0.28 -15.31 17.56
N GLU A 294 -0.63 -15.99 16.86
CA GLU A 294 -1.19 -17.27 17.31
C GLU A 294 -0.11 -18.36 17.24
N SER A 295 0.09 -19.12 18.31
CA SER A 295 0.99 -20.28 18.35
C SER A 295 0.45 -21.44 19.18
N GLY A 296 1.18 -22.56 19.17
CA GLY A 296 0.91 -23.70 20.04
C GLY A 296 1.76 -24.92 19.72
N ALA A 297 1.74 -25.90 20.61
CA ALA A 297 2.52 -27.12 20.48
C ALA A 297 1.93 -28.09 19.44
N LYS A 298 0.60 -28.16 19.33
CA LYS A 298 -0.08 -29.06 18.38
C LYS A 298 -0.84 -28.31 17.31
N VAL A 299 -1.53 -27.23 17.68
CA VAL A 299 -2.30 -26.37 16.76
C VAL A 299 -1.98 -24.91 17.01
N SER A 300 -2.21 -24.05 16.01
CA SER A 300 -1.77 -22.66 16.08
C SER A 300 -2.59 -21.79 17.04
N TYR A 301 -3.75 -22.22 17.51
CA TYR A 301 -4.68 -21.42 18.31
C TYR A 301 -4.71 -21.85 19.79
N GLU A 302 -3.57 -22.28 20.34
CA GLU A 302 -3.45 -22.65 21.76
C GLU A 302 -3.11 -21.44 22.63
N GLU A 303 -2.30 -20.52 22.11
CA GLU A 303 -1.78 -19.36 22.82
C GLU A 303 -1.58 -18.17 21.86
N ILE A 304 -1.44 -16.97 22.43
CA ILE A 304 -0.96 -15.79 21.72
C ILE A 304 0.45 -15.51 22.22
N ALA A 305 1.44 -15.63 21.35
CA ALA A 305 2.82 -15.29 21.69
C ALA A 305 3.11 -13.82 21.35
N PHE A 306 3.93 -13.19 22.18
CA PHE A 306 4.49 -11.86 21.97
C PHE A 306 5.98 -11.98 21.71
N CYS A 307 6.48 -11.34 20.66
CA CYS A 307 7.90 -11.34 20.32
C CYS A 307 8.41 -9.93 20.00
N LEU A 308 9.52 -9.54 20.61
CA LEU A 308 10.17 -8.25 20.40
C LEU A 308 11.52 -8.45 19.69
N PHE A 309 11.80 -7.69 18.64
CA PHE A 309 13.07 -7.77 17.92
C PHE A 309 13.45 -6.43 17.27
N SER A 310 14.73 -6.26 17.01
CA SER A 310 15.28 -5.07 16.36
C SER A 310 15.49 -5.28 14.86
N LEU A 311 15.51 -4.18 14.09
CA LEU A 311 15.86 -4.19 12.68
C LEU A 311 17.24 -4.82 12.43
N GLN A 312 18.21 -4.58 13.32
CA GLN A 312 19.55 -5.13 13.19
C GLN A 312 19.55 -6.66 13.28
N GLU A 313 18.71 -7.24 14.13
CA GLU A 313 18.55 -8.68 14.22
C GLU A 313 17.92 -9.25 12.95
N THR A 314 16.88 -8.60 12.42
CA THR A 314 16.31 -8.97 11.13
C THR A 314 17.38 -8.95 10.04
N LEU A 315 18.15 -7.86 9.92
CA LEU A 315 19.19 -7.74 8.89
C LEU A 315 20.32 -8.78 9.04
N ARG A 316 20.72 -9.13 10.27
CA ARG A 316 21.76 -10.16 10.51
C ARG A 316 21.31 -11.55 10.07
N GLN A 317 20.04 -11.88 10.29
CA GLN A 317 19.46 -13.17 9.93
C GLN A 317 19.28 -13.34 8.41
N LEU A 318 19.38 -12.24 7.65
CA LEU A 318 19.30 -12.22 6.19
C LEU A 318 20.66 -12.38 5.51
N ARG A 319 21.77 -12.44 6.27
CA ARG A 319 23.11 -12.62 5.73
C ARG A 319 23.42 -14.12 5.57
N PRO A 320 23.91 -14.56 4.41
CA PRO A 320 24.47 -15.91 4.27
C PRO A 320 25.81 -15.96 5.00
N GLY A 321 25.80 -16.36 6.28
CA GLY A 321 26.97 -16.67 7.09
C GLY A 321 26.79 -18.02 7.77
N PRO A 322 27.87 -18.63 8.32
CA PRO A 322 27.74 -19.89 9.05
C PRO A 322 26.71 -19.72 10.17
N GLU A 323 25.76 -20.65 10.21
CA GLU A 323 24.77 -20.80 11.28
C GLU A 323 25.42 -20.48 12.64
N PRO A 324 24.89 -19.50 13.40
CA PRO A 324 25.35 -19.32 14.75
C PRO A 324 25.06 -20.60 15.54
N SER A 325 26.04 -21.03 16.33
CA SER A 325 25.93 -22.16 17.26
C SER A 325 24.61 -22.08 18.04
N PRO A 326 23.93 -23.21 18.32
CA PRO A 326 22.68 -23.23 19.09
C PRO A 326 22.98 -22.85 20.55
N GLY A 327 23.08 -21.55 20.82
CA GLY A 327 23.51 -21.01 22.11
C GLY A 327 22.86 -19.70 22.50
N GLY A 328 22.13 -19.03 21.60
CA GLY A 328 21.25 -17.93 21.95
C GLY A 328 19.85 -18.47 22.25
N LYS A 329 19.42 -18.46 23.51
CA LYS A 329 18.10 -18.95 23.92
C LYS A 329 16.99 -18.19 23.17
N SER A 330 16.38 -18.83 22.16
CA SER A 330 15.15 -18.35 21.50
C SER A 330 14.00 -18.12 22.50
N GLY A 331 14.03 -18.83 23.64
CA GLY A 331 12.99 -18.79 24.67
C GLY A 331 12.88 -17.53 25.53
N GLU A 332 13.80 -16.55 25.44
CA GLU A 332 13.66 -15.28 26.19
C GLU A 332 12.98 -14.17 25.39
N ARG A 333 12.96 -14.28 24.05
CA ARG A 333 12.53 -13.21 23.12
C ARG A 333 11.05 -13.26 22.78
N CYS A 334 10.56 -14.44 22.42
CA CYS A 334 9.15 -14.66 22.21
C CYS A 334 8.60 -15.35 23.46
N ARG A 335 7.55 -14.78 24.08
CA ARG A 335 6.95 -15.28 25.31
C ARG A 335 5.47 -15.55 25.08
N PRO A 336 4.92 -16.64 25.63
CA PRO A 336 3.48 -16.82 25.66
C PRO A 336 2.85 -15.71 26.51
N SER A 337 1.68 -15.22 26.09
CA SER A 337 0.87 -14.25 26.83
C SER A 337 0.26 -14.85 28.10
#